data_AF-W2WW97-F1
#
_entry.id   AF-W2WW97-F1
#
_cell.length_a   1.000
_cell.length_b   1.000
_cell.length_c   1.000
_cell.angle_alpha   90.00
_cell.angle_beta   90.00
_cell.angle_gamma   90.00
#
_symmetry.space_group_name_H-M   'P 1'
#
loop_
_entity.id
_entity.type
_entity.pdbx_description
1 polymer ?
#
loop_
_entity_poly.entity_id
_entity_poly.type
_entity_poly.pdbx_seq_one_letter_code
_entity_poly.pdbx_strand_id
1 'polypeptide(L)'
;MVLNPQELLEQQNTAWVACKKRRGALPSKVQSMLTVPFQPDDVVALVRPHDLQVVYVRRQHILDVAMGSPKKNRSDLYRDPKTPANPSTPSSDTSPTSDREFAEDVRLQTDIDSIRQQNRGLGKRQRESFAGDLD
;
A
#
# COMPACT_ATOMS: atom_id res chain seq x y z
N MET A 1 31.34 5.75 -5.23
CA MET A 1 31.12 7.21 -5.32
C MET A 1 30.23 7.63 -4.17
N VAL A 2 30.65 8.62 -3.39
CA VAL A 2 29.79 9.24 -2.38
C VAL A 2 29.12 10.42 -3.07
N LEU A 3 27.80 10.35 -3.26
CA LEU A 3 26.99 11.43 -3.82
C LEU A 3 26.54 12.34 -2.68
N ASN A 4 26.54 13.64 -2.91
CA ASN A 4 25.89 14.55 -1.98
C ASN A 4 24.35 14.43 -2.09
N PRO A 5 23.56 14.91 -1.11
CA PRO A 5 22.10 14.79 -1.15
C PRO A 5 21.43 15.41 -2.39
N GLN A 6 21.99 16.51 -2.92
CA GLN A 6 21.44 17.20 -4.08
C GLN A 6 21.70 16.42 -5.38
N GLU A 7 22.93 15.92 -5.57
CA GLU A 7 23.30 15.05 -6.68
C GLU A 7 22.49 13.75 -6.68
N LEU A 8 22.25 13.18 -5.49
CA LEU A 8 21.40 12.00 -5.36
C LEU A 8 19.96 12.28 -5.82
N LEU A 9 19.41 13.43 -5.45
CA LEU A 9 18.08 13.84 -5.88
C LEU A 9 18.01 14.04 -7.41
N GLU A 10 19.00 14.71 -8.00
CA GLU A 10 19.11 14.89 -9.45
C GLU A 10 19.22 13.54 -10.18
N GLN A 11 20.00 12.62 -9.62
CA GLN A 11 20.14 11.26 -10.13
C GLN A 11 18.80 10.50 -10.07
N GLN A 12 18.07 10.57 -8.96
CA GLN A 12 16.75 9.94 -8.81
C GLN A 12 15.71 10.53 -9.75
N ASN A 13 15.66 11.86 -9.89
CA ASN A 13 14.77 12.55 -10.82
C ASN A 13 15.05 12.13 -12.27
N THR A 14 16.33 12.01 -12.63
CA THR A 14 16.75 11.52 -13.94
C THR A 14 16.26 10.10 -14.20
N ALA A 15 16.40 9.19 -13.22
CA ALA A 15 15.92 7.83 -13.33
C ALA A 15 14.39 7.76 -13.44
N TRP A 16 13.68 8.53 -12.62
CA TRP A 16 12.21 8.63 -12.65
C TRP A 16 11.69 9.07 -14.02
N VAL A 17 12.25 10.14 -14.57
CA VAL A 17 11.87 10.66 -15.89
C VAL A 17 12.18 9.63 -17.00
N ALA A 18 13.32 8.93 -16.91
CA ALA A 18 13.67 7.89 -17.87
C ALA A 18 12.66 6.73 -17.84
N CYS A 19 12.28 6.25 -16.66
CA CYS A 19 11.27 5.20 -16.49
C CYS A 19 9.87 5.65 -16.90
N LYS A 20 9.51 6.92 -16.76
CA LYS A 20 8.20 7.43 -17.19
C LYS A 20 8.07 7.48 -18.73
N LYS A 21 9.18 7.69 -19.45
CA LYS A 21 9.20 7.82 -20.92
C LYS A 21 9.12 6.48 -21.64
N ARG A 22 9.65 5.40 -21.07
CA ARG A 22 9.63 4.05 -21.66
C ARG A 22 8.70 3.14 -20.86
N ARG A 23 7.89 2.34 -21.56
CA ARG A 23 7.07 1.29 -20.94
C ARG A 23 7.76 -0.06 -21.14
N GLY A 24 7.79 -0.91 -20.11
CA GLY A 24 8.36 -2.24 -20.17
C GLY A 24 9.74 -2.33 -19.50
N ALA A 25 10.79 -2.67 -20.24
CA ALA A 25 12.12 -2.91 -19.66
C ALA A 25 12.78 -1.64 -19.10
N LEU A 26 13.58 -1.83 -18.04
CA LEU A 26 14.41 -0.79 -17.44
C LEU A 26 15.29 -0.09 -18.50
N PRO A 27 15.27 1.25 -18.60
CA PRO A 27 16.15 1.97 -19.52
C PRO A 27 17.62 1.71 -19.19
N SER A 28 18.47 1.57 -20.22
CA SER A 28 19.92 1.34 -20.06
C SER A 28 20.60 2.38 -19.18
N LYS A 29 20.19 3.65 -19.31
CA LYS A 29 20.65 4.74 -18.44
C LYS A 29 20.38 4.46 -16.96
N VAL A 30 19.21 3.91 -16.63
CA VAL A 30 18.87 3.53 -15.26
C VAL A 30 19.67 2.33 -14.82
N GLN A 31 19.86 1.33 -15.69
CA GLN A 31 20.69 0.15 -15.38
C GLN A 31 22.13 0.53 -15.01
N SER A 32 22.74 1.49 -15.71
CA SER A 32 24.09 1.98 -15.39
C SER A 32 24.17 2.78 -14.08
N MET A 33 23.03 3.27 -13.58
CA MET A 33 22.95 4.04 -12.33
C MET A 33 22.74 3.14 -11.10
N LEU A 34 22.41 1.86 -11.31
CA LEU A 34 22.22 0.90 -10.22
C LEU A 34 23.57 0.45 -9.67
N THR A 35 23.72 0.50 -8.36
CA THR A 35 24.88 -0.06 -7.65
C THR A 35 24.83 -1.58 -7.58
N VAL A 36 23.64 -2.17 -7.69
CA VAL A 36 23.39 -3.61 -7.70
C VAL A 36 22.64 -3.97 -8.98
N PRO A 37 23.09 -4.97 -9.75
CA PRO A 37 22.38 -5.40 -10.96
C PRO A 37 20.91 -5.73 -10.69
N PHE A 38 20.04 -5.34 -11.63
CA PHE A 38 18.65 -5.73 -11.57
C PHE A 38 18.49 -7.18 -12.02
N GLN A 39 18.06 -8.03 -11.09
CA GLN A 39 17.72 -9.43 -11.37
C GLN A 39 16.20 -9.56 -11.56
N PRO A 40 15.71 -9.82 -12.77
CA PRO A 40 14.28 -9.80 -13.08
C PRO A 40 13.50 -10.94 -12.42
N ASP A 41 14.13 -12.10 -12.27
CA ASP A 41 13.51 -13.33 -11.76
C ASP A 41 13.57 -13.47 -10.23
N ASP A 42 14.33 -12.59 -9.56
CA ASP A 42 14.33 -12.53 -8.10
C ASP A 42 12.92 -12.24 -7.57
N VAL A 43 12.57 -12.92 -6.50
CA VAL A 43 11.26 -12.84 -5.87
C VAL A 43 11.33 -11.98 -4.62
N VAL A 44 10.34 -11.09 -4.44
CA VAL A 44 10.24 -10.18 -3.30
C VAL A 44 8.92 -10.44 -2.57
N ALA A 45 8.98 -10.43 -1.25
CA ALA A 45 7.81 -10.51 -0.39
C ALA A 45 7.10 -9.14 -0.33
N LEU A 46 5.81 -9.13 -0.65
CA LEU A 46 4.92 -7.97 -0.50
C LEU A 46 3.77 -8.34 0.43
N VAL A 47 3.29 -7.37 1.20
CA VAL A 47 2.09 -7.55 2.03
C VAL A 47 0.89 -7.01 1.28
N ARG A 48 -0.15 -7.84 1.08
CA ARG A 48 -1.41 -7.36 0.49
C ARG A 48 -2.17 -6.50 1.51
N PRO A 49 -2.61 -5.28 1.16
CA PRO A 49 -3.31 -4.41 2.11
C PRO A 49 -4.66 -4.96 2.60
N HIS A 50 -5.34 -5.80 1.82
CA HIS A 50 -6.71 -6.20 2.13
C HIS A 50 -6.84 -7.37 3.13
N ASP A 51 -5.87 -8.28 3.16
CA ASP A 51 -5.88 -9.52 3.93
C ASP A 51 -4.56 -9.75 4.70
N LEU A 52 -3.62 -8.80 4.59
CA LEU A 52 -2.30 -8.82 5.20
C LEU A 52 -1.45 -10.06 4.84
N GLN A 53 -1.85 -10.80 3.79
CA GLN A 53 -1.09 -11.96 3.36
C GLN A 53 0.23 -11.53 2.73
N VAL A 54 1.29 -12.24 3.09
CA VAL A 54 2.59 -12.13 2.41
C VAL A 54 2.49 -12.89 1.09
N VAL A 55 2.66 -12.17 -0.01
CA VAL A 55 2.75 -12.73 -1.36
C VAL A 55 4.15 -12.53 -1.90
N TYR A 56 4.57 -13.47 -2.71
CA TYR A 56 5.88 -13.47 -3.32
C TYR A 56 5.71 -13.19 -4.81
N VAL A 57 6.37 -12.14 -5.30
CA VAL A 57 6.26 -11.70 -6.70
C VAL A 57 7.62 -11.41 -7.29
N ARG A 58 7.82 -11.70 -8.58
CA ARG A 58 9.08 -11.39 -9.25
C ARG A 58 9.27 -9.88 -9.38
N ARG A 59 10.52 -9.42 -9.27
CA ARG A 59 10.87 -8.01 -9.44
C ARG A 59 10.45 -7.48 -10.80
N GLN A 60 10.54 -8.29 -11.86
CA GLN A 60 10.06 -7.89 -13.19
C GLN A 60 8.55 -7.63 -13.22
N HIS A 61 7.75 -8.42 -12.51
CA HIS A 61 6.29 -8.22 -12.44
C HIS A 61 5.93 -6.88 -11.80
N ILE A 62 6.62 -6.52 -10.71
CA ILE A 62 6.46 -5.21 -10.05
C ILE A 62 6.71 -4.07 -11.04
N LEU A 63 7.80 -4.18 -11.82
CA LEU A 63 8.14 -3.20 -12.84
C LEU A 63 7.11 -3.13 -13.97
N ASP A 64 6.63 -4.28 -14.46
CA ASP A 64 5.65 -4.36 -15.54
C ASP A 64 4.30 -3.74 -15.14
N VAL A 65 3.91 -3.90 -13.87
CA VAL A 65 2.71 -3.27 -13.32
C VAL A 65 2.93 -1.77 -13.12
N ALA A 66 4.07 -1.36 -12.56
CA ALA A 66 4.37 0.05 -12.28
C ALA A 66 4.60 0.91 -13.54
N MET A 67 5.27 0.35 -14.56
CA MET A 67 5.53 1.01 -15.85
C MET A 67 4.49 0.66 -16.93
N GLY A 68 3.50 -0.14 -16.56
CA GLY A 68 2.43 -0.60 -17.44
C GLY A 68 1.43 0.50 -17.81
N SER A 69 0.38 0.09 -18.52
CA SER A 69 -0.74 0.99 -18.81
C SER A 69 -1.44 1.41 -17.51
N PRO A 70 -1.77 2.70 -17.31
CA PRO A 70 -2.50 3.17 -16.13
C PRO A 70 -3.88 2.52 -15.94
N LYS A 71 -4.43 1.90 -17.00
CA LYS A 71 -5.73 1.23 -16.98
C LYS A 71 -5.71 -0.16 -16.32
N LYS A 72 -4.53 -0.69 -15.97
CA LYS A 72 -4.42 -2.00 -15.30
C LYS A 72 -4.72 -1.85 -13.80
N ASN A 73 -5.33 -2.87 -13.23
CA ASN A 73 -5.70 -2.87 -11.82
C ASN A 73 -4.42 -2.92 -10.98
N ARG A 74 -4.26 -1.98 -10.04
CA ARG A 74 -3.08 -1.95 -9.15
C ARG A 74 -3.01 -3.17 -8.23
N SER A 75 -4.15 -3.85 -8.01
CA SER A 75 -4.22 -5.13 -7.30
C SER A 75 -3.46 -6.25 -8.02
N ASP A 76 -3.25 -6.14 -9.34
CA ASP A 76 -2.48 -7.13 -10.11
C ASP A 76 -1.02 -7.20 -9.66
N LEU A 77 -0.52 -6.15 -8.97
CA LEU A 77 0.81 -6.15 -8.33
C LEU A 77 1.03 -7.38 -7.44
N TYR A 78 -0.01 -7.84 -6.77
CA TYR A 78 0.04 -8.94 -5.80
C TYR A 78 -0.23 -10.32 -6.40
N ARG A 79 -0.41 -10.40 -7.72
CA ARG A 79 -0.70 -11.64 -8.44
C ARG A 79 0.24 -11.77 -9.63
N ASP A 80 1.41 -12.37 -9.40
CA ASP A 80 2.35 -12.68 -10.48
C ASP A 80 1.89 -13.94 -11.24
N PRO A 81 1.58 -13.85 -12.55
CA PRO A 81 1.10 -14.98 -13.34
C PRO A 81 2.11 -16.13 -13.45
N LYS A 82 3.41 -15.85 -13.26
CA LYS A 82 4.48 -16.84 -13.44
C LYS A 82 5.12 -17.29 -12.13
N THR A 83 4.72 -16.71 -10.99
CA THR A 83 5.13 -17.26 -9.70
C THR A 83 4.16 -18.41 -9.39
N PRO A 84 4.64 -19.66 -9.23
CA PRO A 84 3.78 -20.75 -8.81
C PRO A 84 3.12 -20.38 -7.48
N ALA A 85 1.86 -20.75 -7.29
CA ALA A 85 1.03 -20.37 -6.14
C ALA A 85 1.53 -20.87 -4.76
N ASN A 86 2.80 -21.29 -4.64
CA ASN A 86 3.34 -21.86 -3.43
C ASN A 86 4.87 -21.72 -3.35
N PRO A 87 5.39 -20.66 -2.72
CA PRO A 87 6.55 -20.79 -1.85
C PRO A 87 6.02 -21.19 -0.48
N SER A 88 6.33 -22.42 -0.07
CA SER A 88 6.00 -23.02 1.22
C SER A 88 5.86 -21.97 2.33
N THR A 89 4.62 -21.68 2.72
CA THR A 89 4.34 -21.16 4.05
C THR A 89 4.94 -22.15 5.04
N PRO A 90 5.86 -21.77 5.95
CA PRO A 90 6.02 -22.58 7.14
C PRO A 90 4.69 -22.51 7.87
N SER A 91 3.91 -23.58 7.78
CA SER A 91 2.75 -23.79 8.62
C SER A 91 3.23 -23.77 10.06
N SER A 92 3.13 -22.62 10.71
CA SER A 92 3.12 -22.56 12.17
C SER A 92 1.75 -23.08 12.61
N ASP A 93 1.58 -24.39 12.51
CA ASP A 93 0.60 -25.13 13.30
C ASP A 93 1.08 -25.06 14.76
N THR A 94 0.69 -23.99 15.42
CA THR A 94 0.73 -23.91 16.86
C THR A 94 -0.59 -23.28 17.25
N SER A 95 -1.56 -24.13 17.51
CA SER A 95 -2.67 -23.78 18.38
C SER A 95 -2.08 -23.51 19.78
N PRO A 96 -2.29 -22.34 20.40
CA PRO A 96 -2.27 -22.24 21.84
C PRO A 96 -3.73 -22.17 22.28
N THR A 97 -4.22 -23.26 22.84
CA THR A 97 -5.32 -23.20 23.79
C THR A 97 -4.83 -22.33 24.97
N SER A 98 -5.30 -21.10 25.06
CA SER A 98 -5.11 -20.32 26.28
C SER A 98 -6.27 -19.35 26.43
N ASP A 99 -7.24 -19.79 27.23
CA ASP A 99 -8.20 -18.95 27.93
C ASP A 99 -7.46 -17.82 28.66
N ARG A 100 -7.35 -16.65 28.03
CA ARG A 100 -6.90 -15.44 28.73
C ARG A 100 -7.44 -14.18 28.07
N GLU A 101 -8.26 -13.50 28.88
CA GLU A 101 -8.50 -12.04 28.89
C GLU A 101 -9.59 -11.48 27.96
N PHE A 102 -10.84 -11.81 28.29
CA PHE A 102 -12.07 -11.12 27.87
C PHE A 102 -12.20 -9.67 28.39
N ALA A 103 -11.20 -9.15 29.13
CA ALA A 103 -11.29 -7.87 29.84
C ALA A 103 -10.85 -6.66 28.99
N GLU A 104 -9.95 -6.85 28.02
CA GLU A 104 -9.52 -5.75 27.14
C GLU A 104 -10.52 -5.47 26.01
N ASP A 105 -11.22 -6.49 25.52
CA ASP A 105 -12.17 -6.38 24.42
C ASP A 105 -13.39 -5.50 24.79
N VAL A 106 -13.84 -5.58 26.05
CA VAL A 106 -14.90 -4.70 26.57
C VAL A 106 -14.45 -3.24 26.67
N ARG A 107 -13.18 -3.01 27.05
CA ARG A 107 -12.61 -1.65 27.17
C ARG A 107 -12.46 -0.98 25.81
N LEU A 108 -11.99 -1.73 24.81
CA LEU A 108 -11.87 -1.24 23.43
C LEU A 108 -13.26 -0.91 22.84
N GLN A 109 -14.27 -1.73 23.15
CA GLN A 109 -15.64 -1.48 22.69
C GLN A 109 -16.23 -0.20 23.29
N THR A 110 -15.97 0.09 24.57
CA THR A 110 -16.42 1.35 25.21
C THR A 110 -15.76 2.59 24.61
N ASP A 111 -14.47 2.52 24.27
CA ASP A 111 -13.75 3.65 23.67
C ASP A 111 -14.27 3.95 22.25
N ILE A 112 -14.56 2.91 21.47
CA ILE A 112 -15.14 3.03 20.12
C ILE A 112 -16.53 3.69 20.18
N ASP A 113 -17.37 3.30 21.14
CA ASP A 113 -18.71 3.89 21.30
C ASP A 113 -18.66 5.35 21.78
N SER A 114 -17.67 5.68 22.62
CA SER A 114 -17.43 7.04 23.11
C SER A 114 -17.02 8.00 21.98
N ILE A 115 -16.12 7.56 21.09
CA ILE A 115 -15.69 8.33 19.90
C ILE A 115 -16.86 8.54 18.92
N ARG A 116 -17.73 7.53 18.74
CA ARG A 116 -18.93 7.64 17.89
C ARG A 116 -19.94 8.64 18.42
N GLN A 117 -20.10 8.73 19.75
CA GLN A 117 -20.98 9.72 20.37
C GLN A 117 -20.44 11.14 20.24
N GLN A 118 -19.13 11.33 20.47
CA GLN A 118 -18.50 12.65 20.32
C GLN A 118 -18.63 13.19 18.89
N ASN A 119 -18.48 12.33 17.88
CA ASN A 119 -18.54 12.73 16.47
C ASN A 119 -19.95 12.64 15.88
N ARG A 120 -20.98 12.40 16.71
CA ARG A 120 -22.36 12.37 16.24
C ARG A 120 -22.73 13.77 15.78
N GLY A 121 -22.82 13.95 14.47
CA GLY A 121 -23.09 15.24 13.85
C GLY A 121 -24.30 15.91 14.48
N LEU A 122 -24.11 17.14 14.97
CA LEU A 122 -25.20 17.96 15.51
C LEU A 122 -26.25 18.12 14.40
N GLY A 123 -27.44 17.56 14.64
CA GLY A 123 -28.56 17.67 13.72
C GLY A 123 -28.81 19.13 13.34
N LYS A 124 -29.21 19.36 12.09
CA LYS A 124 -29.45 20.71 11.58
C LYS A 124 -30.51 21.38 12.44
N ARG A 125 -30.15 22.45 13.15
CA ARG A 125 -31.14 23.33 13.79
C ARG A 125 -31.93 24.00 12.67
N GLN A 126 -33.23 23.76 12.64
CA GLN A 126 -34.15 24.49 11.76
C GLN A 126 -34.15 25.94 12.23
N ARG A 127 -33.76 26.86 11.33
CA ARG A 127 -33.82 28.29 11.59
C ARG A 127 -35.30 28.68 11.51
N GLU A 128 -35.92 29.00 12.64
CA GLU A 128 -37.25 29.61 12.62
C GLU A 128 -37.13 30.97 11.91
N SER A 129 -37.75 31.07 10.75
CA SER A 129 -38.00 32.33 10.08
C SER A 129 -39.09 33.04 10.87
N PHE A 130 -38.73 34.08 11.63
CA PHE A 130 -39.70 35.06 12.10
C PHE A 130 -40.31 35.74 10.88
N ALA A 131 -41.52 35.32 10.52
CA ALA A 131 -42.42 36.11 9.70
C ALA A 131 -42.99 37.20 10.62
N GLY A 132 -42.33 38.36 10.62
CA GLY A 132 -42.94 39.59 11.11
C GLY A 132 -43.96 40.03 10.07
N ASP A 133 -45.21 39.66 10.32
CA ASP A 133 -46.38 40.19 9.62
C ASP A 133 -46.61 41.65 10.01
N LEU A 134 -47.18 42.40 9.06
CA LEU A 134 -47.34 43.86 9.04
C LEU A 134 -48.18 44.44 10.19
N ASP A 135 -47.80 45.62 10.66
CA ASP A 135 -48.63 46.85 10.58
C ASP A 135 -47.74 48.10 10.60
#